data_AF-A0A165NF92-F1
#
_entry.id   AF-A0A165NF92-F1
#
_cell.length_a   1.000
_cell.length_b   1.000
_cell.length_c   1.000
_cell.angle_alpha   90.00
_cell.angle_beta   90.00
_cell.angle_gamma   90.00
#
_symmetry.space_group_name_H-M   'P 1'
#
loop_
_entity.id
_entity.type
_entity.pdbx_description
1 polymer ?
#
loop_
_entity_poly.entity_id
_entity_poly.type
_entity_poly.pdbx_seq_one_letter_code
_entity_poly.pdbx_strand_id
1 'polypeptide(L)'
;MINGVGSGSSTTVDPDTLAPPKDDDTAKAASDGAGDGAQERAAQQGPALQAAETQTSVWDSFLSNLPEADPDFENPLLSIPGTTNYATDPSKYNAYVASVLVDPADTVADEDLPANYSNPSPHEFVSWHPAVQLRYLRDNFTEAQIQSGNTVIGTGSNQVGVIRSDDKRSVTIVNELTKSRIFQLSKTEQERLANNSIFKTRIAPLLDLLPNADTDLAASRAVITAQIDKEINDVKNKTLTNKTSSSDRDKFNEDKQAYVKQLEMLRDNVPNTGIYARSDLATEMQEIVKRFERAHAYFDVKTPNLANPARNSRDVLTPDNNASINRGYAVFIEQEQRILAIKQAEQQMLSAGGITNSDGTISRLDLPTLVALIQNQASLKQQAIITMRTEQLTQLNQLSQAYAEMQRIVNEALKKFNDTGKDADKEKHSLSVSFDNPSQFSTAVAYMFEDFASGKPHPVEKEFNITRPTHDMINNSNGSKNSFKRTQWERFSTQLSDAVTLLNPQLLTNDINQDNREQNRSYEQATGTVRRSFDLNIQIARGFS
;
A
#
# COMPACT_ATOMS: atom_id res chain seq x y z
N MET A 1 -42.76 17.01 26.14
CA MET A 1 -43.76 18.08 25.91
C MET A 1 -43.06 19.22 25.19
N ILE A 2 -43.78 19.97 24.33
CA ILE A 2 -43.34 20.85 23.19
C ILE A 2 -43.37 20.05 21.88
N ASN A 3 -44.48 20.06 21.12
CA ASN A 3 -44.90 21.03 20.06
C ASN A 3 -43.91 21.06 18.87
N GLY A 4 -44.28 21.00 17.59
CA GLY A 4 -45.56 21.10 16.92
C GLY A 4 -45.33 21.04 15.40
N VAL A 5 -46.39 20.69 14.68
CA VAL A 5 -46.50 20.43 13.25
C VAL A 5 -46.33 21.69 12.40
N GLY A 6 -45.71 21.57 11.22
CA GLY A 6 -45.68 22.57 10.14
C GLY A 6 -45.61 21.88 8.78
N SER A 7 -46.54 22.23 7.90
CA SER A 7 -46.94 21.58 6.63
C SER A 7 -46.49 22.38 5.39
N GLY A 8 -46.37 21.70 4.25
CA GLY A 8 -46.28 22.25 2.87
C GLY A 8 -44.86 22.19 2.29
N SER A 9 -44.58 21.66 1.10
CA SER A 9 -45.30 21.79 -0.17
C SER A 9 -44.96 20.62 -1.12
N SER A 10 -45.98 20.09 -1.79
CA SER A 10 -45.92 19.09 -2.86
C SER A 10 -45.88 19.80 -4.21
N THR A 11 -44.93 19.45 -5.07
CA THR A 11 -44.98 19.76 -6.51
C THR A 11 -44.94 18.46 -7.30
N THR A 12 -46.05 18.20 -7.96
CA THR A 12 -46.29 17.18 -8.98
C THR A 12 -45.45 17.44 -10.23
N VAL A 13 -44.72 16.44 -10.70
CA VAL A 13 -44.03 16.48 -12.01
C VAL A 13 -44.82 15.63 -13.00
N ASP A 14 -45.15 16.26 -14.11
CA ASP A 14 -45.96 15.82 -15.25
C ASP A 14 -45.17 14.82 -16.15
N PRO A 15 -45.73 13.67 -16.56
CA PRO A 15 -44.98 12.62 -17.26
C PRO A 15 -44.99 12.68 -18.80
N ASP A 16 -45.20 13.84 -19.43
CA ASP A 16 -45.47 13.91 -20.89
C ASP A 16 -44.51 14.79 -21.71
N THR A 17 -43.19 14.61 -21.53
CA THR A 17 -42.20 15.12 -22.50
C THR A 17 -41.14 14.06 -22.86
N LEU A 18 -41.57 13.08 -23.65
CA LEU A 18 -40.69 12.24 -24.47
C LEU A 18 -40.87 12.63 -25.95
N ALA A 19 -39.83 13.18 -26.57
CA ALA A 19 -39.70 13.23 -28.02
C ALA A 19 -38.29 12.76 -28.40
N PRO A 20 -38.14 11.70 -29.22
CA PRO A 20 -36.85 11.21 -29.66
C PRO A 20 -36.33 12.02 -30.86
N PRO A 21 -35.02 12.24 -31.00
CA PRO A 21 -34.47 12.70 -32.27
C PRO A 21 -34.40 11.52 -33.26
N LYS A 22 -34.86 11.82 -34.47
CA LYS A 22 -34.97 10.96 -35.65
C LYS A 22 -33.60 10.50 -36.17
N ASP A 23 -33.60 9.26 -36.65
CA ASP A 23 -32.67 8.73 -37.64
C ASP A 23 -32.67 9.59 -38.92
N ASP A 24 -31.50 9.76 -39.53
CA ASP A 24 -31.40 9.78 -40.98
C ASP A 24 -30.12 9.05 -41.44
N ASP A 25 -30.36 8.18 -42.41
CA ASP A 25 -29.52 7.18 -43.03
C ASP A 25 -28.14 7.65 -43.54
N THR A 26 -27.14 6.78 -43.36
CA THR A 26 -26.41 6.24 -44.53
C THR A 26 -25.96 4.80 -44.25
N ALA A 27 -26.70 3.85 -44.82
CA ALA A 27 -26.30 2.46 -44.93
C ALA A 27 -25.31 2.25 -46.11
N LYS A 28 -24.49 1.20 -45.95
CA LYS A 28 -24.18 0.17 -46.97
C LYS A 28 -22.82 0.22 -47.70
N ALA A 29 -21.84 -0.48 -47.12
CA ALA A 29 -20.94 -1.48 -47.76
C ALA A 29 -19.94 -1.93 -46.66
N ALA A 30 -19.60 -3.19 -46.39
CA ALA A 30 -19.78 -4.44 -47.10
C ALA A 30 -19.78 -5.59 -46.07
N SER A 31 -20.49 -6.68 -46.40
CA SER A 31 -20.24 -8.00 -45.83
C SER A 31 -18.89 -8.51 -46.31
N ASP A 32 -18.27 -9.34 -45.47
CA ASP A 32 -17.37 -10.48 -45.78
C ASP A 32 -16.14 -10.48 -44.87
N GLY A 33 -15.92 -11.59 -44.17
CA GLY A 33 -14.69 -11.87 -43.44
C GLY A 33 -14.87 -12.15 -41.95
N ALA A 34 -15.39 -13.33 -41.63
CA ALA A 34 -15.10 -13.99 -40.36
C ALA A 34 -13.66 -14.52 -40.39
N GLY A 35 -12.90 -14.29 -39.31
CA GLY A 35 -11.59 -14.93 -39.07
C GLY A 35 -10.49 -13.95 -38.65
N ASP A 36 -9.77 -14.28 -37.58
CA ASP A 36 -8.43 -13.76 -37.18
C ASP A 36 -8.23 -12.40 -36.51
N GLY A 37 -9.27 -11.62 -36.17
CA GLY A 37 -9.07 -10.33 -35.48
C GLY A 37 -8.68 -10.37 -33.98
N ALA A 38 -8.76 -11.53 -33.31
CA ALA A 38 -8.54 -11.64 -31.87
C ALA A 38 -7.15 -12.15 -31.46
N GLN A 39 -6.43 -12.84 -32.36
CA GLN A 39 -5.05 -13.30 -32.12
C GLN A 39 -4.01 -12.21 -32.46
N GLU A 40 -4.32 -11.29 -33.36
CA GLU A 40 -3.35 -10.27 -33.79
C GLU A 40 -3.21 -9.08 -32.82
N ARG A 41 -4.20 -8.86 -31.93
CA ARG A 41 -4.09 -7.87 -30.84
C ARG A 41 -3.30 -8.36 -29.62
N ALA A 42 -3.09 -9.68 -29.48
CA ALA A 42 -2.19 -10.23 -28.48
C ALA A 42 -0.71 -10.19 -28.92
N ALA A 43 -0.44 -10.12 -30.23
CA ALA A 43 0.91 -10.09 -30.77
C ALA A 43 1.56 -8.68 -30.79
N GLN A 44 0.78 -7.61 -30.57
CA GLN A 44 1.31 -6.22 -30.55
C GLN A 44 1.62 -5.68 -29.15
N GLN A 45 1.49 -6.49 -28.08
CA GLN A 45 1.99 -6.16 -26.73
C GLN A 45 3.45 -6.65 -26.50
N GLY A 46 4.20 -6.83 -27.58
CA GLY A 46 5.49 -7.50 -27.64
C GLY A 46 6.74 -6.85 -27.03
N PRO A 47 6.82 -5.57 -26.62
CA PRO A 47 8.04 -5.06 -25.97
C PRO A 47 7.99 -5.08 -24.43
N ALA A 48 6.81 -5.05 -23.82
CA ALA A 48 6.69 -4.85 -22.36
C ALA A 48 6.88 -6.15 -21.55
N LEU A 49 6.62 -7.31 -22.15
CA LEU A 49 6.71 -8.62 -21.49
C LEU A 49 8.12 -9.26 -21.56
N GLN A 50 9.00 -8.83 -22.48
CA GLN A 50 10.37 -9.35 -22.58
C GLN A 50 11.38 -8.64 -21.66
N ALA A 51 11.03 -7.49 -21.07
CA ALA A 51 11.93 -6.78 -20.16
C ALA A 51 11.98 -7.39 -18.74
N ALA A 52 11.13 -8.39 -18.44
CA ALA A 52 11.02 -8.98 -17.10
C ALA A 52 11.94 -10.19 -16.87
N GLU A 53 12.49 -10.82 -17.91
CA GLU A 53 13.18 -12.11 -17.77
C GLU A 53 14.72 -12.04 -17.73
N THR A 54 15.34 -10.87 -17.88
CA THR A 54 16.81 -10.74 -17.81
C THR A 54 17.24 -9.43 -17.15
N GLN A 55 17.07 -9.32 -15.84
CA GLN A 55 17.85 -8.38 -15.03
C GLN A 55 18.57 -9.12 -13.90
N THR A 56 19.75 -9.65 -14.24
CA THR A 56 20.86 -9.76 -13.30
C THR A 56 21.05 -8.40 -12.60
N SER A 57 20.94 -8.39 -11.27
CA SER A 57 21.28 -7.27 -10.37
C SER A 57 20.79 -5.90 -10.84
N VAL A 58 19.65 -5.45 -10.31
CA VAL A 58 19.14 -4.06 -10.45
C VAL A 58 20.24 -3.02 -10.12
N TRP A 59 21.21 -3.41 -9.29
CA TRP A 59 22.39 -2.61 -8.97
C TRP A 59 23.42 -2.56 -10.10
N ASP A 60 23.69 -3.66 -10.81
CA ASP A 60 24.66 -3.67 -11.93
C ASP A 60 24.15 -2.82 -13.10
N SER A 61 22.84 -2.85 -13.37
CA SER A 61 22.23 -2.01 -14.41
C SER A 61 22.18 -0.52 -14.05
N PHE A 62 22.12 -0.17 -12.76
CA PHE A 62 22.14 1.23 -12.32
C PHE A 62 23.57 1.77 -12.24
N LEU A 63 24.50 0.99 -11.67
CA LEU A 63 25.91 1.35 -11.54
C LEU A 63 26.62 1.44 -12.90
N SER A 64 26.25 0.60 -13.87
CA SER A 64 26.80 0.67 -15.25
C SER A 64 26.30 1.86 -16.08
N ASN A 65 25.24 2.54 -15.63
CA ASN A 65 24.73 3.77 -16.24
C ASN A 65 25.15 5.05 -15.51
N LEU A 66 25.90 4.92 -14.40
CA LEU A 66 26.64 6.05 -13.87
C LEU A 66 27.81 6.33 -14.83
N PRO A 67 28.09 7.59 -15.18
CA PRO A 67 29.25 7.91 -15.99
C PRO A 67 30.49 7.29 -15.33
N GLU A 68 31.29 6.55 -16.12
CA GLU A 68 32.58 6.05 -15.67
C GLU A 68 33.30 7.19 -14.94
N ALA A 69 33.78 6.91 -13.73
CA ALA A 69 34.49 7.88 -12.91
C ALA A 69 35.60 8.50 -13.76
N ASP A 70 35.36 9.72 -14.25
CA ASP A 70 36.34 10.49 -14.98
C ASP A 70 37.51 10.70 -14.01
N PRO A 71 38.70 10.12 -14.29
CA PRO A 71 39.84 10.19 -13.39
C PRO A 71 40.33 11.64 -13.17
N ASP A 72 39.87 12.58 -14.00
CA ASP A 72 40.17 14.01 -13.89
C ASP A 72 39.03 14.83 -13.22
N PHE A 73 37.93 14.19 -12.79
CA PHE A 73 36.89 14.85 -11.99
C PHE A 73 37.32 14.88 -10.53
N GLU A 74 38.24 15.79 -10.19
CA GLU A 74 38.50 16.18 -8.81
C GLU A 74 37.18 16.61 -8.17
N ASN A 75 36.66 15.79 -7.26
CA ASN A 75 35.48 16.12 -6.47
C ASN A 75 35.76 17.46 -5.76
N PRO A 76 35.01 18.54 -6.06
CA PRO A 76 35.28 19.86 -5.49
C PRO A 76 35.09 19.93 -3.95
N LEU A 77 34.60 18.84 -3.32
CA LEU A 77 34.59 18.67 -1.87
C LEU A 77 35.96 18.29 -1.28
N LEU A 78 36.91 17.80 -2.09
CA LEU A 78 38.28 17.47 -1.66
C LEU A 78 39.21 18.69 -1.64
N SER A 79 38.80 19.85 -2.19
CA SER A 79 39.62 21.06 -2.32
C SER A 79 39.18 22.22 -1.41
N ILE A 80 38.36 21.96 -0.39
CA ILE A 80 38.12 22.96 0.67
C ILE A 80 39.43 23.11 1.47
N PRO A 81 39.97 24.34 1.64
CA PRO A 81 41.19 24.54 2.43
C PRO A 81 41.05 23.94 3.83
N GLY A 82 41.87 22.93 4.14
CA GLY A 82 41.86 22.21 5.42
C GLY A 82 41.23 20.80 5.38
N THR A 83 40.54 20.37 4.32
CA THR A 83 39.91 19.04 4.24
C THR A 83 40.82 17.93 3.74
N THR A 84 41.90 18.27 3.03
CA THR A 84 42.87 17.30 2.49
C THR A 84 43.59 16.48 3.57
N ASN A 85 43.75 17.03 4.77
CA ASN A 85 44.40 16.33 5.90
C ASN A 85 43.44 15.42 6.70
N TYR A 86 42.13 15.48 6.44
CA TYR A 86 41.11 14.80 7.25
C TYR A 86 40.10 13.97 6.44
N ALA A 87 40.22 13.95 5.11
CA ALA A 87 39.32 13.23 4.19
C ALA A 87 39.24 11.71 4.45
N THR A 88 40.26 11.12 5.07
CA THR A 88 40.33 9.67 5.35
C THR A 88 39.92 9.28 6.77
N ASP A 89 39.66 10.24 7.67
CA ASP A 89 39.34 9.98 9.08
C ASP A 89 38.15 10.84 9.56
N PRO A 90 36.92 10.28 9.53
CA PRO A 90 35.69 10.99 9.92
C PRO A 90 35.70 11.55 11.34
N SER A 91 36.47 10.93 12.25
CA SER A 91 36.56 11.40 13.63
C SER A 91 37.29 12.74 13.72
N LYS A 92 38.29 12.96 12.87
CA LYS A 92 39.07 14.20 12.84
C LYS A 92 38.36 15.31 12.09
N TYR A 93 37.63 15.00 11.01
CA TYR A 93 36.79 16.00 10.33
C TYR A 93 35.67 16.50 11.25
N ASN A 94 34.95 15.59 11.92
CA ASN A 94 33.91 15.99 12.88
C ASN A 94 34.49 16.75 14.08
N ALA A 95 35.68 16.38 14.56
CA ALA A 95 36.39 17.12 15.61
C ALA A 95 36.85 18.52 15.15
N TYR A 96 37.27 18.67 13.90
CA TYR A 96 37.64 19.96 13.31
C TYR A 96 36.43 20.86 13.07
N VAL A 97 35.34 20.32 12.51
CA VAL A 97 34.07 21.03 12.37
C VAL A 97 33.53 21.46 13.74
N ALA A 98 33.63 20.60 14.76
CA ALA A 98 33.26 20.92 16.14
C ALA A 98 34.19 21.94 16.81
N SER A 99 35.47 22.04 16.41
CA SER A 99 36.42 23.01 16.97
C SER A 99 36.37 24.37 16.29
N VAL A 100 35.90 24.45 15.05
CA VAL A 100 35.76 25.69 14.28
C VAL A 100 34.38 26.36 14.48
N LEU A 101 33.36 25.59 14.83
CA LEU A 101 32.00 26.12 15.02
C LEU A 101 31.76 26.48 16.50
N VAL A 102 31.68 27.78 16.77
CA VAL A 102 31.33 28.35 18.08
C VAL A 102 29.89 27.97 18.44
N ASP A 103 29.65 27.58 19.70
CA ASP A 103 28.29 27.37 20.21
C ASP A 103 27.50 28.68 20.10
N PRO A 104 26.35 28.72 19.40
CA PRO A 104 25.57 29.95 19.27
C PRO A 104 25.15 30.56 20.62
N ALA A 105 25.07 29.78 21.69
CA ALA A 105 24.81 30.30 23.04
C ALA A 105 25.97 31.17 23.59
N ASP A 106 27.20 30.94 23.11
CA ASP A 106 28.40 31.67 23.54
C ASP A 106 28.64 32.96 22.73
N THR A 107 27.92 33.16 21.63
CA THR A 107 28.07 34.35 20.77
C THR A 107 27.20 35.53 21.19
N VAL A 108 26.25 35.32 22.11
CA VAL A 108 25.38 36.38 22.62
C VAL A 108 26.08 37.08 23.78
N ALA A 109 26.28 38.40 23.71
CA ALA A 109 26.83 39.18 24.82
C ALA A 109 25.76 39.43 25.90
N ASP A 110 26.17 39.66 27.15
CA ASP A 110 25.23 39.96 28.26
C ASP A 110 24.37 41.21 27.99
N GLU A 111 24.94 42.18 27.27
CA GLU A 111 24.28 43.43 26.88
C GLU A 111 23.20 43.27 25.80
N ASP A 112 23.24 42.17 25.04
CA ASP A 112 22.26 41.85 23.99
C ASP A 112 21.08 41.02 24.51
N LEU A 113 21.04 40.73 25.81
CA LEU A 113 19.97 39.95 26.42
C LEU A 113 18.68 40.78 26.53
N PRO A 114 17.50 40.20 26.19
CA PRO A 114 16.22 40.85 26.38
C PRO A 114 15.98 41.24 27.84
N ALA A 115 15.26 42.35 28.06
CA ALA A 115 14.99 42.85 29.43
C ALA A 115 14.24 41.83 30.32
N ASN A 116 13.47 40.93 29.70
CA ASN A 116 12.72 39.87 30.37
C ASN A 116 13.48 38.52 30.40
N TYR A 117 14.79 38.50 30.13
CA TYR A 117 15.58 37.28 29.98
C TYR A 117 15.47 36.32 31.16
N SER A 118 15.42 36.80 32.40
CA SER A 118 15.38 35.92 33.58
C SER A 118 14.04 35.21 33.81
N ASN A 119 12.94 35.71 33.21
CA ASN A 119 11.60 35.13 33.39
C ASN A 119 10.69 35.49 32.21
N PRO A 120 10.95 34.94 31.01
CA PRO A 120 10.13 35.24 29.85
C PRO A 120 8.75 34.64 29.96
N SER A 121 7.76 35.34 29.43
CA SER A 121 6.52 34.67 29.04
C SER A 121 6.79 33.73 27.85
N PRO A 122 5.97 32.68 27.69
CA PRO A 122 6.03 31.78 26.53
C PRO A 122 6.09 32.49 25.17
N HIS A 123 5.26 33.52 24.97
CA HIS A 123 5.24 34.30 23.73
C HIS A 123 6.54 35.07 23.52
N GLU A 124 7.07 35.69 24.58
CA GLU A 124 8.33 36.43 24.47
C GLU A 124 9.50 35.50 24.18
N PHE A 125 9.58 34.34 24.85
CA PHE A 125 10.62 33.35 24.58
C PHE A 125 10.64 32.91 23.11
N VAL A 126 9.48 32.59 22.54
CA VAL A 126 9.37 32.16 21.13
C VAL A 126 9.76 33.28 20.16
N SER A 127 9.56 34.55 20.55
CA SER A 127 9.94 35.71 19.74
C SER A 127 11.44 36.03 19.75
N TRP A 128 12.21 35.44 20.67
CA TRP A 128 13.64 35.67 20.75
C TRP A 128 14.42 35.00 19.62
N HIS A 129 15.60 35.55 19.32
CA HIS A 129 16.53 34.93 18.40
C HIS A 129 16.98 33.54 18.93
N PRO A 130 17.15 32.50 18.07
CA PRO A 130 17.51 31.15 18.52
C PRO A 130 18.77 31.07 19.40
N ALA A 131 19.77 31.91 19.14
CA ALA A 131 20.97 32.00 19.96
C ALA A 131 20.67 32.43 21.42
N VAL A 132 19.74 33.37 21.60
CA VAL A 132 19.27 33.83 22.93
C VAL A 132 18.44 32.73 23.61
N GLN A 133 17.63 31.99 22.85
CA GLN A 133 16.87 30.85 23.37
C GLN A 133 17.80 29.73 23.87
N LEU A 134 18.86 29.40 23.10
CA LEU A 134 19.85 28.41 23.49
C LEU A 134 20.62 28.84 24.75
N ARG A 135 21.03 30.11 24.80
CA ARG A 135 21.67 30.68 25.97
C ARG A 135 20.76 30.63 27.19
N TYR A 136 19.48 30.99 27.03
CA TYR A 136 18.49 30.89 28.09
C TYR A 136 18.38 29.45 28.62
N LEU A 137 18.31 28.47 27.72
CA LEU A 137 18.25 27.05 28.11
C LEU A 137 19.50 26.65 28.91
N ARG A 138 20.69 27.05 28.46
CA ARG A 138 21.96 26.77 29.14
C ARG A 138 22.02 27.39 30.54
N ASP A 139 21.56 28.63 30.68
CA ASP A 139 21.69 29.39 31.92
C ASP A 139 20.62 29.02 32.97
N ASN A 140 19.43 28.59 32.53
CA ASN A 140 18.27 28.37 33.42
C ASN A 140 17.90 26.90 33.63
N PHE A 141 18.48 25.98 32.86
CA PHE A 141 18.24 24.54 33.02
C PHE A 141 19.56 23.79 33.18
N THR A 142 19.52 22.73 33.97
CA THR A 142 20.66 21.82 34.05
C THR A 142 20.79 21.03 32.75
N GLU A 143 22.03 20.67 32.37
CA GLU A 143 22.27 19.84 31.18
C GLU A 143 21.49 18.51 31.24
N ALA A 144 21.29 17.94 32.44
CA ALA A 144 20.45 16.75 32.64
C ALA A 144 18.96 17.01 32.30
N GLN A 145 18.41 18.18 32.64
CA GLN A 145 17.04 18.57 32.26
C GLN A 145 16.92 18.76 30.74
N ILE A 146 17.91 19.41 30.13
CA ILE A 146 17.94 19.64 28.67
C ILE A 146 18.03 18.28 27.94
N GLN A 147 18.92 17.39 28.37
CA GLN A 147 19.11 16.08 27.77
C GLN A 147 17.93 15.13 27.99
N SER A 148 17.17 15.31 29.06
CA SER A 148 15.95 14.54 29.31
C SER A 148 14.69 15.16 28.66
N GLY A 149 14.80 16.31 28.00
CA GLY A 149 13.67 17.01 27.39
C GLY A 149 12.70 17.65 28.41
N ASN A 150 13.12 17.79 29.67
CA ASN A 150 12.34 18.35 30.77
C ASN A 150 12.48 19.88 30.85
N THR A 151 12.35 20.54 29.71
CA THR A 151 12.50 21.98 29.52
C THR A 151 11.17 22.59 29.14
N VAL A 152 10.61 23.39 30.06
CA VAL A 152 9.28 24.03 29.93
C VAL A 152 9.40 25.48 30.34
N ILE A 153 8.86 26.38 29.51
CA ILE A 153 8.82 27.82 29.75
C ILE A 153 7.41 28.24 30.17
N GLY A 154 7.32 29.09 31.18
CA GLY A 154 6.08 29.64 31.71
C GLY A 154 5.35 28.71 32.70
N THR A 155 4.14 29.10 33.08
CA THR A 155 3.33 28.41 34.08
C THR A 155 1.87 28.24 33.62
N GLY A 156 1.18 27.23 34.16
CA GLY A 156 -0.24 26.99 33.91
C GLY A 156 -0.59 26.62 32.46
N SER A 157 -1.70 27.16 31.95
CA SER A 157 -2.21 26.85 30.60
C SER A 157 -1.31 27.35 29.47
N ASN A 158 -0.48 28.35 29.72
CA ASN A 158 0.32 28.99 28.66
C ASN A 158 1.71 28.36 28.47
N GLN A 159 2.02 27.27 29.17
CA GLN A 159 3.32 26.61 29.07
C GLN A 159 3.68 26.19 27.64
N VAL A 160 4.94 26.42 27.28
CA VAL A 160 5.56 25.89 26.05
C VAL A 160 6.66 24.90 26.41
N GLY A 161 6.57 23.71 25.81
CA GLY A 161 7.64 22.73 25.87
C GLY A 161 8.72 23.11 24.88
N VAL A 162 9.98 22.90 25.27
CA VAL A 162 11.13 23.26 24.46
C VAL A 162 12.08 22.06 24.42
N ILE A 163 12.66 21.73 23.28
CA ILE A 163 13.74 20.73 23.19
C ILE A 163 14.93 21.34 22.44
N ARG A 164 16.15 21.09 22.93
CA ARG A 164 17.38 21.47 22.23
C ARG A 164 17.74 20.41 21.22
N SER A 165 18.11 20.82 20.00
CA SER A 165 18.57 19.90 18.97
C SER A 165 19.87 19.20 19.36
N ASP A 166 20.13 18.05 18.72
CA ASP A 166 21.35 17.26 18.98
C ASP A 166 22.64 17.99 18.60
N ASP A 167 22.60 18.81 17.56
CA ASP A 167 23.71 19.66 17.13
C ASP A 167 23.94 20.89 18.04
N LYS A 168 23.08 21.09 19.05
CA LYS A 168 23.06 22.21 20.00
C LYS A 168 22.85 23.59 19.36
N ARG A 169 22.41 23.67 18.10
CA ARG A 169 22.32 24.94 17.36
C ARG A 169 20.91 25.47 17.20
N SER A 170 19.92 24.67 17.53
CA SER A 170 18.53 25.06 17.38
C SER A 170 17.70 24.59 18.55
N VAL A 171 16.55 25.24 18.65
CA VAL A 171 15.54 24.96 19.65
C VAL A 171 14.26 24.61 18.92
N THR A 172 13.63 23.52 19.32
CA THR A 172 12.33 23.12 18.78
C THR A 172 11.26 23.40 19.83
N ILE A 173 10.26 24.18 19.43
CA ILE A 173 9.09 24.49 20.26
C ILE A 173 8.07 23.37 20.10
N VAL A 174 7.79 22.67 21.19
CA VAL A 174 6.95 21.46 21.21
C VAL A 174 5.52 21.76 20.79
N ASN A 175 4.99 22.92 21.18
CA ASN A 175 3.59 23.28 20.96
C ASN A 175 3.22 23.52 19.50
N GLU A 176 4.21 23.75 18.64
CA GLU A 176 4.03 24.06 17.21
C GLU A 176 4.38 22.86 16.31
N LEU A 177 4.66 21.70 16.92
CA LEU A 177 5.08 20.53 16.19
C LEU A 177 3.92 19.90 15.41
N THR A 178 4.17 19.72 14.12
CA THR A 178 3.33 18.87 13.26
C THR A 178 3.87 17.44 13.26
N LYS A 179 3.01 16.49 12.90
CA LYS A 179 3.38 15.07 12.75
C LYS A 179 4.59 14.88 11.84
N SER A 180 4.61 15.57 10.68
CA SER A 180 5.75 15.50 9.75
C SER A 180 7.05 16.02 10.37
N ARG A 181 7.00 17.08 11.18
CA ARG A 181 8.21 17.63 11.81
C ARG A 181 8.75 16.67 12.88
N ILE A 182 7.86 16.03 13.64
CA ILE A 182 8.23 15.06 14.68
C ILE A 182 8.99 13.88 14.10
N PHE A 183 8.53 13.31 12.98
CA PHE A 183 9.19 12.17 12.34
C PHE A 183 10.49 12.51 11.62
N GLN A 184 10.79 13.80 11.39
CA GLN A 184 12.07 14.25 10.88
C GLN A 184 13.13 14.43 11.98
N LEU A 185 12.73 14.43 13.25
CA LEU A 185 13.65 14.55 14.37
C LEU A 185 14.53 13.30 14.48
N SER A 186 15.75 13.48 14.98
CA SER A 186 16.63 12.35 15.28
C SER A 186 15.97 11.42 16.32
N LYS A 187 16.44 10.18 16.42
CA LYS A 187 15.98 9.26 17.47
C LYS A 187 16.11 9.88 18.87
N THR A 188 17.25 10.49 19.17
CA THR A 188 17.52 11.11 20.47
C THR A 188 16.57 12.27 20.74
N GLU A 189 16.31 13.10 19.75
CA GLU A 189 15.36 14.22 19.85
C GLU A 189 13.93 13.73 20.04
N GLN A 190 13.52 12.67 19.35
CA GLN A 190 12.23 12.02 19.57
C GLN A 190 12.12 11.44 20.99
N GLU A 191 13.19 10.83 21.51
CA GLU A 191 13.21 10.30 22.89
C GLU A 191 13.17 11.43 23.93
N ARG A 192 13.81 12.58 23.68
CA ARG A 192 13.65 13.80 24.51
C ARG A 192 12.23 14.33 24.44
N LEU A 193 11.66 14.41 23.25
CA LEU A 193 10.30 14.89 23.03
C LEU A 193 9.27 13.98 23.71
N ALA A 194 9.46 12.66 23.63
CA ALA A 194 8.67 11.64 24.32
C ALA A 194 8.67 11.81 25.85
N ASN A 195 9.75 12.36 26.42
CA ASN A 195 9.83 12.65 27.85
C ASN A 195 9.21 14.00 28.25
N ASN A 196 9.06 14.93 27.32
CA ASN A 196 8.50 16.26 27.57
C ASN A 196 7.02 16.19 27.99
N SER A 197 6.68 16.85 29.11
CA SER A 197 5.32 16.83 29.67
C SER A 197 4.28 17.51 28.79
N ILE A 198 4.67 18.60 28.10
CA ILE A 198 3.77 19.33 27.19
C ILE A 198 3.46 18.50 25.95
N PHE A 199 4.47 17.77 25.43
CA PHE A 199 4.24 16.82 24.34
C PHE A 199 3.24 15.74 24.75
N LYS A 200 3.49 15.03 25.85
CA LYS A 200 2.65 13.91 26.33
C LYS A 200 1.20 14.33 26.62
N THR A 201 1.00 15.52 27.17
CA THR A 201 -0.33 15.96 27.63
C THR A 201 -1.13 16.72 26.57
N ARG A 202 -0.47 17.41 25.63
CA ARG A 202 -1.15 18.25 24.64
C ARG A 202 -1.01 17.75 23.22
N ILE A 203 0.20 17.42 22.79
CA ILE A 203 0.49 17.15 21.37
C ILE A 203 0.24 15.70 21.00
N ALA A 204 0.74 14.76 21.81
CA ALA A 204 0.62 13.34 21.55
C ALA A 204 -0.84 12.87 21.43
N PRO A 205 -1.79 13.29 22.30
CA PRO A 205 -3.20 12.91 22.15
C PRO A 205 -3.87 13.51 20.91
N LEU A 206 -3.53 14.76 20.54
CA LEU A 206 -4.10 15.43 19.37
C LEU A 206 -3.67 14.78 18.05
N LEU A 207 -2.46 14.23 18.01
CA LEU A 207 -1.86 13.65 16.81
C LEU A 207 -1.87 12.11 16.78
N ASP A 208 -2.55 11.47 17.72
CA ASP A 208 -2.58 10.01 17.91
C ASP A 208 -1.17 9.37 18.03
N LEU A 209 -0.31 10.02 18.82
CA LEU A 209 1.07 9.61 19.03
C LEU A 209 1.27 8.94 20.39
N LEU A 210 2.26 8.05 20.44
CA LEU A 210 2.82 7.47 21.65
C LEU A 210 4.30 7.85 21.79
N PRO A 211 4.83 8.04 23.00
CA PRO A 211 4.13 7.99 24.29
C PRO A 211 3.20 9.20 24.54
N ASN A 212 2.18 9.02 25.38
CA ASN A 212 1.24 10.06 25.78
C ASN A 212 1.22 10.24 27.32
N ALA A 213 0.22 10.93 27.87
CA ALA A 213 0.14 11.17 29.32
C ALA A 213 0.02 9.89 30.16
N ASP A 214 -0.56 8.83 29.59
CA ASP A 214 -0.86 7.57 30.28
C ASP A 214 0.19 6.48 30.05
N THR A 215 1.11 6.69 29.10
CA THR A 215 2.13 5.70 28.72
C THR A 215 3.51 6.33 28.66
N ASP A 216 4.51 5.65 29.24
CA ASP A 216 5.91 5.98 28.97
C ASP A 216 6.41 5.32 27.67
N LEU A 217 7.64 5.64 27.27
CA LEU A 217 8.25 5.11 26.05
C LEU A 217 8.40 3.57 26.10
N ALA A 218 8.74 3.00 27.25
CA ALA A 218 8.95 1.56 27.40
C ALA A 218 7.63 0.80 27.29
N ALA A 219 6.59 1.28 27.96
CA ALA A 219 5.22 0.75 27.86
C ALA A 219 4.68 0.89 26.43
N SER A 220 4.91 2.04 25.78
CA SER A 220 4.49 2.26 24.39
C SER A 220 5.16 1.28 23.43
N ARG A 221 6.47 1.05 23.59
CA ARG A 221 7.23 0.03 22.84
C ARG A 221 6.66 -1.37 23.07
N ALA A 222 6.40 -1.74 24.31
CA ALA A 222 5.86 -3.06 24.65
C ALA A 222 4.48 -3.30 24.02
N VAL A 223 3.58 -2.32 24.06
CA VAL A 223 2.24 -2.41 23.45
C VAL A 223 2.34 -2.59 21.93
N ILE A 224 3.19 -1.79 21.28
CA ILE A 224 3.40 -1.85 19.83
C ILE A 224 4.00 -3.20 19.42
N THR A 225 5.06 -3.63 20.09
CA THR A 225 5.70 -4.92 19.82
C THR A 225 4.72 -6.07 20.00
N ALA A 226 3.91 -6.07 21.06
CA ALA A 226 2.89 -7.10 21.29
C ALA A 226 1.81 -7.12 20.18
N GLN A 227 1.43 -5.96 19.66
CA GLN A 227 0.48 -5.88 18.54
C GLN A 227 1.09 -6.47 17.26
N ILE A 228 2.35 -6.16 16.94
CA ILE A 228 3.05 -6.71 15.77
C ILE A 228 3.25 -8.23 15.93
N ASP A 229 3.67 -8.69 17.11
CA ASP A 229 3.87 -10.12 17.40
C ASP A 229 2.57 -10.93 17.29
N LYS A 230 1.42 -10.32 17.65
CA LYS A 230 0.11 -10.94 17.43
C LYS A 230 -0.13 -11.20 15.94
N GLU A 231 0.04 -10.20 15.09
CA GLU A 231 -0.16 -10.35 13.63
C GLU A 231 0.85 -11.33 13.03
N ILE A 232 2.11 -11.32 13.49
CA ILE A 232 3.12 -12.33 13.11
C ILE A 232 2.63 -13.74 13.43
N ASN A 233 2.10 -13.95 14.63
CA ASN A 233 1.59 -15.25 15.05
C ASN A 233 0.34 -15.67 14.27
N ASP A 234 -0.57 -14.73 13.98
CA ASP A 234 -1.77 -15.00 13.18
C ASP A 234 -1.41 -15.44 11.76
N VAL A 235 -0.41 -14.80 11.13
CA VAL A 235 0.13 -15.22 9.83
C VAL A 235 0.86 -16.57 9.92
N LYS A 236 1.72 -16.76 10.92
CA LYS A 236 2.48 -18.02 11.12
C LYS A 236 1.56 -19.22 11.35
N ASN A 237 0.47 -19.04 12.08
CA ASN A 237 -0.46 -20.11 12.46
C ASN A 237 -1.60 -20.29 11.46
N LYS A 238 -1.71 -19.46 10.41
CA LYS A 238 -2.72 -19.64 9.38
C LYS A 238 -2.56 -21.01 8.71
N THR A 239 -3.65 -21.77 8.67
CA THR A 239 -3.71 -23.09 8.05
C THR A 239 -4.42 -23.05 6.70
N LEU A 240 -4.15 -24.08 5.89
CA LEU A 240 -4.88 -24.36 4.65
C LEU A 240 -6.12 -25.19 4.99
N THR A 241 -7.26 -24.83 4.41
CA THR A 241 -8.54 -25.51 4.61
C THR A 241 -8.80 -26.55 3.52
N ASN A 242 -8.39 -26.25 2.29
CA ASN A 242 -8.74 -27.03 1.11
C ASN A 242 -7.55 -27.76 0.48
N LYS A 243 -6.34 -27.19 0.55
CA LYS A 243 -5.11 -27.85 0.09
C LYS A 243 -4.39 -28.53 1.25
N THR A 244 -4.51 -29.86 1.34
CA THR A 244 -4.02 -30.63 2.50
C THR A 244 -2.76 -31.45 2.21
N SER A 245 -2.22 -31.41 0.99
CA SER A 245 -1.00 -32.17 0.66
C SER A 245 0.20 -31.58 1.39
N SER A 246 1.19 -32.41 1.73
CA SER A 246 2.42 -31.93 2.38
C SER A 246 3.15 -30.90 1.51
N SER A 247 3.22 -31.13 0.19
CA SER A 247 3.85 -30.18 -0.76
C SER A 247 3.15 -28.83 -0.80
N ASP A 248 1.81 -28.79 -0.75
CA ASP A 248 1.07 -27.52 -0.70
C ASP A 248 1.34 -26.77 0.62
N ARG A 249 1.39 -27.51 1.73
CA ARG A 249 1.69 -26.93 3.05
C ARG A 249 3.10 -26.38 3.12
N ASP A 250 4.07 -27.11 2.59
CA ASP A 250 5.48 -26.68 2.57
C ASP A 250 5.64 -25.42 1.72
N LYS A 251 5.09 -25.42 0.49
CA LYS A 251 5.09 -24.23 -0.37
C LYS A 251 4.40 -23.02 0.29
N PHE A 252 3.22 -23.20 0.87
CA PHE A 252 2.53 -22.12 1.56
C PHE A 252 3.33 -21.57 2.76
N ASN A 253 3.97 -22.47 3.51
CA ASN A 253 4.79 -22.09 4.67
C ASN A 253 6.07 -21.33 4.25
N GLU A 254 6.62 -21.63 3.09
CA GLU A 254 7.72 -20.89 2.47
C GLU A 254 7.24 -19.52 1.99
N ASP A 255 6.19 -19.47 1.17
CA ASP A 255 5.68 -18.25 0.56
C ASP A 255 5.21 -17.24 1.62
N LYS A 256 4.57 -17.69 2.71
CA LYS A 256 4.11 -16.79 3.77
C LYS A 256 5.25 -16.12 4.56
N GLN A 257 6.50 -16.61 4.45
CA GLN A 257 7.65 -15.98 5.09
C GLN A 257 7.89 -14.56 4.60
N ALA A 258 7.50 -14.23 3.36
CA ALA A 258 7.65 -12.87 2.84
C ALA A 258 6.88 -11.84 3.70
N TYR A 259 5.65 -12.18 4.11
CA TYR A 259 4.81 -11.34 4.95
C TYR A 259 5.30 -11.32 6.40
N VAL A 260 5.68 -12.48 6.94
CA VAL A 260 6.25 -12.60 8.29
C VAL A 260 7.48 -11.72 8.44
N LYS A 261 8.43 -11.79 7.48
CA LYS A 261 9.65 -10.98 7.51
C LYS A 261 9.35 -9.49 7.46
N GLN A 262 8.36 -9.06 6.68
CA GLN A 262 7.97 -7.64 6.67
C GLN A 262 7.42 -7.16 8.00
N LEU A 263 6.60 -7.97 8.68
CA LEU A 263 6.12 -7.66 10.03
C LEU A 263 7.27 -7.69 11.05
N GLU A 264 8.20 -8.64 10.92
CA GLU A 264 9.41 -8.70 11.76
C GLU A 264 10.29 -7.45 11.55
N MET A 265 10.43 -6.93 10.32
CA MET A 265 11.13 -5.67 10.07
C MET A 265 10.44 -4.46 10.73
N LEU A 266 9.10 -4.43 10.75
CA LEU A 266 8.37 -3.39 11.51
C LEU A 266 8.68 -3.48 13.00
N ARG A 267 8.66 -4.70 13.56
CA ARG A 267 9.01 -4.95 14.96
C ARG A 267 10.45 -4.52 15.26
N ASP A 268 11.39 -4.86 14.39
CA ASP A 268 12.82 -4.59 14.57
C ASP A 268 13.14 -3.08 14.43
N ASN A 269 12.26 -2.31 13.78
CA ASN A 269 12.35 -0.85 13.71
C ASN A 269 11.75 -0.14 14.95
N VAL A 270 10.96 -0.84 15.78
CA VAL A 270 10.36 -0.25 17.00
C VAL A 270 11.43 0.36 17.92
N PRO A 271 12.53 -0.33 18.28
CA PRO A 271 13.56 0.24 19.15
C PRO A 271 14.31 1.44 18.57
N ASN A 272 14.20 1.68 17.25
CA ASN A 272 14.91 2.74 16.54
C ASN A 272 14.13 4.05 16.45
N THR A 273 12.89 4.06 16.96
CA THR A 273 12.02 5.24 16.96
C THR A 273 11.71 5.67 18.40
N GLY A 274 11.59 6.98 18.64
CA GLY A 274 11.23 7.53 19.96
C GLY A 274 9.74 7.87 20.09
N ILE A 275 9.05 8.08 18.97
CA ILE A 275 7.63 8.44 18.92
C ILE A 275 6.94 7.62 17.83
N TYR A 276 5.73 7.15 18.11
CA TYR A 276 4.98 6.27 17.21
C TYR A 276 3.62 6.86 16.91
N ALA A 277 3.20 6.82 15.64
CA ALA A 277 1.81 7.08 15.27
C ALA A 277 1.05 5.75 15.24
N ARG A 278 0.08 5.59 16.15
CA ARG A 278 -0.67 4.34 16.26
C ARG A 278 -1.44 4.04 14.99
N SER A 279 -2.13 5.05 14.44
CA SER A 279 -2.86 4.95 13.18
C SER A 279 -2.00 4.47 12.01
N ASP A 280 -0.78 4.99 11.87
CA ASP A 280 0.05 4.75 10.69
C ASP A 280 0.64 3.34 10.75
N LEU A 281 1.12 2.95 11.94
CA LEU A 281 1.59 1.58 12.16
C LEU A 281 0.46 0.57 11.97
N ALA A 282 -0.73 0.85 12.51
CA ALA A 282 -1.90 0.00 12.33
C ALA A 282 -2.27 -0.13 10.85
N THR A 283 -2.21 0.96 10.09
CA THR A 283 -2.47 0.95 8.64
C THR A 283 -1.44 0.10 7.91
N GLU A 284 -0.14 0.28 8.19
CA GLU A 284 0.92 -0.49 7.54
C GLU A 284 0.83 -2.00 7.85
N MET A 285 0.56 -2.37 9.10
CA MET A 285 0.32 -3.76 9.49
C MET A 285 -0.90 -4.33 8.76
N GLN A 286 -2.02 -3.61 8.75
CA GLN A 286 -3.25 -4.07 8.10
C GLN A 286 -3.07 -4.22 6.58
N GLU A 287 -2.26 -3.38 5.94
CA GLU A 287 -1.94 -3.55 4.52
C GLU A 287 -1.19 -4.86 4.24
N ILE A 288 -0.19 -5.21 5.07
CA ILE A 288 0.54 -6.48 4.94
C ILE A 288 -0.40 -7.66 5.18
N VAL A 289 -1.22 -7.60 6.24
CA VAL A 289 -2.18 -8.65 6.58
C VAL A 289 -3.23 -8.83 5.48
N LYS A 290 -3.80 -7.75 4.94
CA LYS A 290 -4.77 -7.82 3.83
C LYS A 290 -4.16 -8.47 2.59
N ARG A 291 -2.91 -8.14 2.22
CA ARG A 291 -2.22 -8.79 1.10
C ARG A 291 -1.97 -10.28 1.38
N PHE A 292 -1.60 -10.64 2.60
CA PHE A 292 -1.48 -12.02 3.03
C PHE A 292 -2.80 -12.79 2.94
N GLU A 293 -3.90 -12.22 3.46
CA GLU A 293 -5.22 -12.85 3.42
C GLU A 293 -5.71 -13.06 1.98
N ARG A 294 -5.43 -12.11 1.09
CA ARG A 294 -5.69 -12.26 -0.34
C ARG A 294 -4.87 -13.41 -0.93
N ALA A 295 -3.55 -13.43 -0.72
CA ALA A 295 -2.70 -14.51 -1.22
C ALA A 295 -3.13 -15.88 -0.67
N HIS A 296 -3.49 -15.96 0.61
CA HIS A 296 -4.04 -17.16 1.24
C HIS A 296 -5.33 -17.62 0.57
N ALA A 297 -6.26 -16.71 0.32
CA ALA A 297 -7.53 -17.02 -0.35
C ALA A 297 -7.32 -17.60 -1.75
N TYR A 298 -6.35 -17.10 -2.51
CA TYR A 298 -6.00 -17.62 -3.83
C TYR A 298 -5.25 -18.96 -3.75
N PHE A 299 -4.33 -19.11 -2.80
CA PHE A 299 -3.58 -20.36 -2.65
C PHE A 299 -4.47 -21.52 -2.27
N ASP A 300 -5.37 -21.31 -1.30
CA ASP A 300 -6.22 -22.34 -0.71
C ASP A 300 -7.39 -22.73 -1.64
N VAL A 301 -7.34 -22.38 -2.93
CA VAL A 301 -8.27 -22.88 -3.94
C VAL A 301 -7.78 -24.22 -4.48
N LYS A 302 -8.57 -25.26 -4.26
CA LYS A 302 -8.25 -26.61 -4.75
C LYS A 302 -8.42 -26.69 -6.27
N THR A 303 -7.53 -27.43 -6.93
CA THR A 303 -7.69 -27.74 -8.36
C THR A 303 -8.86 -28.73 -8.53
N PRO A 304 -9.83 -28.44 -9.40
CA PRO A 304 -10.95 -29.33 -9.63
C PRO A 304 -10.44 -30.64 -10.27
N ASN A 305 -10.83 -31.77 -9.69
CA ASN A 305 -10.66 -33.06 -10.35
C ASN A 305 -11.85 -33.24 -11.28
N LEU A 306 -11.65 -33.31 -12.59
CA LEU A 306 -12.72 -33.38 -13.59
C LEU A 306 -13.11 -34.82 -14.00
N ALA A 307 -12.76 -35.85 -13.21
CA ALA A 307 -13.03 -37.25 -13.54
C ALA A 307 -14.50 -37.73 -13.37
N ASN A 308 -15.31 -37.16 -12.46
CA ASN A 308 -16.74 -37.48 -12.29
C ASN A 308 -17.70 -36.25 -12.18
N PRO A 309 -18.44 -35.86 -13.23
CA PRO A 309 -19.18 -34.58 -13.31
C PRO A 309 -20.14 -34.28 -12.14
N ALA A 310 -20.71 -35.29 -11.47
CA ALA A 310 -21.60 -35.09 -10.32
C ALA A 310 -20.88 -34.71 -9.01
N ARG A 311 -19.57 -34.99 -8.88
CA ARG A 311 -18.76 -34.63 -7.69
C ARG A 311 -17.74 -33.52 -7.97
N ASN A 312 -17.47 -33.24 -9.23
CA ASN A 312 -16.37 -32.38 -9.67
C ASN A 312 -16.66 -30.88 -9.64
N SER A 313 -17.94 -30.44 -9.68
CA SER A 313 -18.29 -29.00 -9.73
C SER A 313 -17.87 -28.23 -8.49
N ARG A 314 -17.69 -28.92 -7.34
CA ARG A 314 -17.47 -28.30 -6.02
C ARG A 314 -16.23 -27.42 -5.94
N ASP A 315 -15.24 -27.69 -6.78
CA ASP A 315 -13.96 -27.01 -6.78
C ASP A 315 -13.79 -26.14 -8.05
N VAL A 316 -14.80 -26.02 -8.93
CA VAL A 316 -14.72 -25.18 -10.14
C VAL A 316 -15.11 -23.74 -9.78
N LEU A 317 -14.11 -22.87 -9.63
CA LEU A 317 -14.33 -21.46 -9.27
C LEU A 317 -14.11 -20.50 -10.42
N THR A 318 -13.48 -20.96 -11.49
CA THR A 318 -13.24 -20.20 -12.72
C THR A 318 -13.44 -21.09 -13.94
N PRO A 319 -13.73 -20.52 -15.11
CA PRO A 319 -13.95 -21.30 -16.32
C PRO A 319 -12.72 -22.05 -16.83
N ASP A 320 -11.52 -21.70 -16.37
CA ASP A 320 -10.24 -22.30 -16.77
C ASP A 320 -9.67 -23.28 -15.73
N ASN A 321 -10.54 -23.94 -14.96
CA ASN A 321 -10.16 -24.92 -13.94
C ASN A 321 -9.21 -24.37 -12.87
N ASN A 322 -9.42 -23.12 -12.47
CA ASN A 322 -8.62 -22.40 -11.46
C ASN A 322 -7.17 -22.12 -11.92
N ALA A 323 -6.87 -22.24 -13.22
CA ALA A 323 -5.55 -21.88 -13.75
C ALA A 323 -5.27 -20.38 -13.57
N SER A 324 -6.27 -19.54 -13.84
CA SER A 324 -6.25 -18.10 -13.57
C SER A 324 -5.99 -17.78 -12.10
N ILE A 325 -6.69 -18.43 -11.17
CA ILE A 325 -6.47 -18.23 -9.72
C ILE A 325 -5.04 -18.61 -9.33
N ASN A 326 -4.54 -19.76 -9.79
CA ASN A 326 -3.18 -20.19 -9.48
C ASN A 326 -2.11 -19.23 -10.05
N ARG A 327 -2.35 -18.66 -11.23
CA ARG A 327 -1.51 -17.60 -11.81
C ARG A 327 -1.55 -16.34 -10.95
N GLY A 328 -2.73 -15.90 -10.53
CA GLY A 328 -2.90 -14.73 -9.66
C GLY A 328 -2.15 -14.89 -8.34
N TYR A 329 -2.19 -16.08 -7.73
CA TYR A 329 -1.37 -16.39 -6.56
C TYR A 329 0.13 -16.21 -6.83
N ALA A 330 0.63 -16.76 -7.94
CA ALA A 330 2.05 -16.66 -8.29
C ALA A 330 2.49 -15.19 -8.44
N VAL A 331 1.68 -14.37 -9.11
CA VAL A 331 1.92 -12.92 -9.24
C VAL A 331 1.97 -12.25 -7.86
N PHE A 332 1.02 -12.55 -6.96
CA PHE A 332 1.02 -11.95 -5.62
C PHE A 332 2.27 -12.29 -4.80
N ILE A 333 2.71 -13.55 -4.81
CA ILE A 333 3.92 -13.94 -4.08
C ILE A 333 5.17 -13.32 -4.69
N GLU A 334 5.30 -13.32 -6.02
CA GLU A 334 6.42 -12.68 -6.70
C GLU A 334 6.53 -11.19 -6.34
N GLN A 335 5.41 -10.46 -6.40
CA GLN A 335 5.40 -9.04 -6.05
C GLN A 335 5.64 -8.82 -4.54
N GLU A 336 5.18 -9.70 -3.67
CA GLU A 336 5.45 -9.58 -2.23
C GLU A 336 6.93 -9.84 -1.90
N GLN A 337 7.57 -10.80 -2.56
CA GLN A 337 9.01 -11.03 -2.45
C GLN A 337 9.80 -9.80 -2.92
N ARG A 338 9.35 -9.16 -4.01
CA ARG A 338 9.94 -7.90 -4.50
C ARG A 338 9.78 -6.77 -3.49
N ILE A 339 8.61 -6.61 -2.88
CA ILE A 339 8.39 -5.61 -1.81
C ILE A 339 9.30 -5.87 -0.61
N LEU A 340 9.46 -7.12 -0.19
CA LEU A 340 10.38 -7.47 0.89
C LEU A 340 11.83 -7.09 0.53
N ALA A 341 12.30 -7.44 -0.66
CA ALA A 341 13.65 -7.10 -1.11
C ALA A 341 13.88 -5.57 -1.14
N ILE A 342 12.88 -4.80 -1.61
CA ILE A 342 12.90 -3.34 -1.59
C ILE A 342 13.01 -2.81 -0.16
N LYS A 343 12.16 -3.29 0.76
CA LYS A 343 12.22 -2.89 2.18
C LYS A 343 13.57 -3.22 2.81
N GLN A 344 14.15 -4.38 2.48
CA GLN A 344 15.46 -4.79 3.01
C GLN A 344 16.57 -3.86 2.48
N ALA A 345 16.52 -3.51 1.20
CA ALA A 345 17.45 -2.53 0.62
C ALA A 345 17.31 -1.15 1.27
N GLU A 346 16.08 -0.67 1.48
CA GLU A 346 15.83 0.59 2.21
C GLU A 346 16.41 0.56 3.62
N GLN A 347 16.19 -0.51 4.38
CA GLN A 347 16.72 -0.66 5.74
C GLN A 347 18.26 -0.70 5.74
N GLN A 348 18.87 -1.37 4.77
CA GLN A 348 20.33 -1.37 4.60
C GLN A 348 20.86 0.03 4.29
N MET A 349 20.21 0.76 3.38
CA MET A 349 20.59 2.13 3.03
C MET A 349 20.50 3.09 4.22
N LEU A 350 19.42 2.99 5.01
CA LEU A 350 19.19 3.83 6.18
C LEU A 350 20.13 3.51 7.35
N SER A 351 20.42 2.22 7.57
CA SER A 351 21.30 1.79 8.67
C SER A 351 22.79 1.96 8.38
N ALA A 352 23.22 1.73 7.14
CA ALA A 352 24.61 1.86 6.73
C ALA A 352 25.00 3.28 6.28
N GLY A 353 24.02 4.14 5.96
CA GLY A 353 24.27 5.44 5.36
C GLY A 353 24.86 5.34 3.95
N GLY A 354 24.57 4.24 3.24
CA GLY A 354 25.17 3.90 1.96
C GLY A 354 24.77 2.52 1.45
N ILE A 355 25.37 2.10 0.34
CA ILE A 355 25.17 0.76 -0.24
C ILE A 355 26.30 -0.14 0.25
N THR A 356 25.96 -1.28 0.82
CA THR A 356 26.95 -2.33 1.14
C THR A 356 27.31 -3.08 -0.14
N ASN A 357 28.56 -2.96 -0.57
CA ASN A 357 29.11 -3.67 -1.71
C ASN A 357 29.28 -5.17 -1.40
N SER A 358 29.46 -5.99 -2.43
CA SER A 358 29.66 -7.44 -2.32
C SER A 358 30.91 -7.84 -1.51
N ASP A 359 31.86 -6.93 -1.34
CA ASP A 359 33.07 -7.10 -0.52
C ASP A 359 32.87 -6.68 0.95
N GLY A 360 31.66 -6.26 1.34
CA GLY A 360 31.33 -5.78 2.67
C GLY A 360 31.70 -4.32 2.94
N THR A 361 32.28 -3.60 1.97
CA THR A 361 32.54 -2.16 2.09
C THR A 361 31.26 -1.35 1.90
N ILE A 362 31.11 -0.24 2.62
CA ILE A 362 29.93 0.63 2.49
C ILE A 362 30.31 1.80 1.57
N SER A 363 29.76 1.82 0.36
CA SER A 363 29.75 2.99 -0.51
C SER A 363 28.81 4.02 0.10
N ARG A 364 29.36 4.96 0.86
CA ARG A 364 28.60 6.09 1.41
C ARG A 364 28.11 6.95 0.25
N LEU A 365 26.80 7.14 0.19
CA LEU A 365 26.16 7.96 -0.82
C LEU A 365 26.03 9.39 -0.29
N ASP A 366 26.15 10.38 -1.18
CA ASP A 366 25.77 11.74 -0.82
C ASP A 366 24.25 11.80 -0.57
N LEU A 367 23.84 12.73 0.30
CA LEU A 367 22.44 12.87 0.71
C LEU A 367 21.47 12.97 -0.49
N PRO A 368 21.77 13.72 -1.55
CA PRO A 368 20.98 13.70 -2.78
C PRO A 368 20.75 12.32 -3.40
N THR A 369 21.81 11.55 -3.60
CA THR A 369 21.72 10.22 -4.20
C THR A 369 20.97 9.26 -3.29
N LEU A 370 21.18 9.36 -1.98
CA LEU A 370 20.41 8.59 -1.01
C LEU A 370 18.90 8.90 -1.09
N VAL A 371 18.52 10.19 -1.14
CA VAL A 371 17.12 10.60 -1.27
C VAL A 371 16.53 10.12 -2.61
N ALA A 372 17.27 10.27 -3.70
CA ALA A 372 16.82 9.82 -5.02
C ALA A 372 16.60 8.31 -5.06
N LEU A 373 17.49 7.53 -4.45
CA LEU A 373 17.35 6.08 -4.37
C LEU A 373 16.16 5.67 -3.50
N ILE A 374 15.95 6.30 -2.33
CA ILE A 374 14.77 6.04 -1.49
C ILE A 374 13.48 6.34 -2.27
N GLN A 375 13.43 7.47 -3.01
CA GLN A 375 12.28 7.82 -3.83
C GLN A 375 12.06 6.85 -4.99
N ASN A 376 13.14 6.31 -5.58
CA ASN A 376 13.06 5.25 -6.58
C ASN A 376 12.52 3.94 -5.98
N GLN A 377 13.00 3.52 -4.80
CA GLN A 377 12.49 2.35 -4.10
C GLN A 377 10.99 2.47 -3.78
N ALA A 378 10.54 3.65 -3.36
CA ALA A 378 9.11 3.94 -3.18
C ALA A 378 8.31 3.77 -4.48
N SER A 379 8.84 4.23 -5.62
CA SER A 379 8.23 4.01 -6.95
C SER A 379 8.15 2.53 -7.33
N LEU A 380 9.21 1.76 -7.09
CA LEU A 380 9.25 0.31 -7.37
C LEU A 380 8.27 -0.46 -6.48
N LYS A 381 8.15 -0.09 -5.20
CA LYS A 381 7.16 -0.63 -4.27
C LYS A 381 5.75 -0.36 -4.79
N GLN A 382 5.49 0.87 -5.24
CA GLN A 382 4.18 1.24 -5.80
C GLN A 382 3.87 0.47 -7.08
N GLN A 383 4.85 0.27 -7.95
CA GLN A 383 4.71 -0.57 -9.15
C GLN A 383 4.30 -2.01 -8.79
N ALA A 384 4.92 -2.61 -7.77
CA ALA A 384 4.55 -3.95 -7.30
C ALA A 384 3.10 -4.00 -6.81
N ILE A 385 2.64 -2.96 -6.09
CA ILE A 385 1.25 -2.83 -5.65
C ILE A 385 0.28 -2.71 -6.84
N ILE A 386 0.61 -1.87 -7.83
CA ILE A 386 -0.18 -1.71 -9.06
C ILE A 386 -0.32 -3.03 -9.81
N THR A 387 0.77 -3.79 -9.94
CA THR A 387 0.75 -5.12 -10.57
C THR A 387 -0.21 -6.07 -9.84
N MET A 388 -0.15 -6.11 -8.50
CA MET A 388 -1.09 -6.93 -7.72
C MET A 388 -2.55 -6.50 -7.90
N ARG A 389 -2.85 -5.19 -7.92
CA ARG A 389 -4.21 -4.68 -8.15
C ARG A 389 -4.69 -4.92 -9.58
N THR A 390 -3.79 -4.86 -10.56
CA THR A 390 -4.08 -5.16 -11.96
C THR A 390 -4.44 -6.63 -12.16
N GLU A 391 -3.73 -7.53 -11.46
CA GLU A 391 -4.10 -8.94 -11.44
C GLU A 391 -5.47 -9.15 -10.77
N GLN A 392 -5.77 -8.47 -9.66
CA GLN A 392 -7.13 -8.51 -9.06
C GLN A 392 -8.21 -8.04 -10.04
N LEU A 393 -7.97 -6.96 -10.78
CA LEU A 393 -8.90 -6.48 -11.80
C LEU A 393 -9.08 -7.52 -12.91
N THR A 394 -8.01 -8.19 -13.33
CA THR A 394 -8.07 -9.28 -14.31
C THR A 394 -8.95 -10.42 -13.82
N GLN A 395 -8.79 -10.83 -12.56
CA GLN A 395 -9.59 -11.87 -11.92
C GLN A 395 -11.07 -11.45 -11.76
N LEU A 396 -11.33 -10.19 -11.42
CA LEU A 396 -12.68 -9.62 -11.36
C LEU A 396 -13.36 -9.58 -12.73
N ASN A 397 -12.61 -9.23 -13.78
CA ASN A 397 -13.12 -9.23 -15.16
C ASN A 397 -13.45 -10.64 -15.64
N GLN A 398 -12.61 -11.63 -15.34
CA GLN A 398 -12.87 -13.04 -15.65
C GLN A 398 -14.11 -13.55 -14.92
N LEU A 399 -14.27 -13.21 -13.64
CA LEU A 399 -15.48 -13.52 -12.89
C LEU A 399 -16.71 -12.86 -13.52
N SER A 400 -16.63 -11.58 -13.87
CA SER A 400 -17.72 -10.84 -14.51
C SER A 400 -18.14 -11.46 -15.85
N GLN A 401 -17.18 -11.97 -16.64
CA GLN A 401 -17.46 -12.73 -17.86
C GLN A 401 -18.22 -14.04 -17.57
N ALA A 402 -17.85 -14.75 -16.49
CA ALA A 402 -18.57 -15.95 -16.07
C ALA A 402 -20.03 -15.65 -15.64
N TYR A 403 -20.26 -14.54 -14.93
CA TYR A 403 -21.62 -14.10 -14.59
C TYR A 403 -22.44 -13.74 -15.83
N ALA A 404 -21.86 -12.99 -16.78
CA ALA A 404 -22.53 -12.64 -18.03
C ALA A 404 -22.89 -13.88 -18.87
N GLU A 405 -21.99 -14.87 -18.91
CA GLU A 405 -22.24 -16.13 -19.59
C GLU A 405 -23.34 -16.95 -18.90
N MET A 406 -23.35 -17.00 -17.57
CA MET A 406 -24.44 -17.65 -16.84
C MET A 406 -25.79 -16.98 -17.11
N GLN A 407 -25.83 -15.66 -17.16
CA GLN A 407 -27.03 -14.91 -17.52
C GLN A 407 -27.51 -15.24 -18.94
N ARG A 408 -26.59 -15.37 -19.91
CA ARG A 408 -26.90 -15.83 -21.26
C ARG A 408 -27.52 -17.23 -21.24
N ILE A 409 -26.91 -18.17 -20.52
CA ILE A 409 -27.36 -19.56 -20.37
C ILE A 409 -28.77 -19.63 -19.77
N VAL A 410 -29.06 -18.84 -18.71
CA VAL A 410 -30.38 -18.77 -18.08
C VAL A 410 -31.42 -18.17 -19.05
N ASN A 411 -31.06 -17.11 -19.77
CA ASN A 411 -31.94 -16.49 -20.76
C ASN A 411 -32.30 -17.46 -21.90
N GLU A 412 -31.37 -18.33 -22.31
CA GLU A 412 -31.64 -19.39 -23.29
C GLU A 412 -32.59 -20.46 -22.75
N ALA A 413 -32.51 -20.79 -21.46
CA ALA A 413 -33.48 -21.68 -20.83
C ALA A 413 -34.88 -21.03 -20.75
N LEU A 414 -34.96 -19.74 -20.40
CA LEU A 414 -36.21 -18.98 -20.33
C LEU A 414 -36.90 -18.86 -21.70
N LYS A 415 -36.15 -18.77 -22.79
CA LYS A 415 -36.69 -18.73 -24.16
C LYS A 415 -37.40 -20.02 -24.59
N LYS A 416 -37.18 -21.15 -23.91
CA LYS A 416 -37.84 -22.42 -24.23
C LYS A 416 -39.28 -22.50 -23.73
N PHE A 417 -39.66 -21.63 -22.79
CA PHE A 417 -41.02 -21.60 -22.27
C PHE A 417 -41.96 -20.94 -23.28
N ASN A 418 -42.90 -21.71 -23.83
CA ASN A 418 -43.90 -21.19 -24.77
C ASN A 418 -45.04 -20.49 -24.02
N ASP A 419 -45.42 -21.03 -22.86
CA ASP A 419 -46.49 -20.50 -22.03
C ASP A 419 -46.03 -19.33 -21.16
N THR A 420 -46.90 -18.33 -21.02
CA THR A 420 -46.71 -17.14 -20.16
C THR A 420 -47.81 -17.07 -19.09
N GLY A 421 -47.58 -16.34 -18.00
CA GLY A 421 -48.58 -16.16 -16.93
C GLY A 421 -48.83 -17.41 -16.09
N LYS A 422 -50.09 -17.67 -15.70
CA LYS A 422 -50.45 -18.76 -14.77
C LYS A 422 -50.13 -20.17 -15.28
N ASP A 423 -50.00 -20.34 -16.59
CA ASP A 423 -49.71 -21.63 -17.23
C ASP A 423 -48.22 -21.88 -17.41
N ALA A 424 -47.38 -20.85 -17.25
CA ALA A 424 -45.93 -20.95 -17.46
C ALA A 424 -45.21 -21.93 -16.49
N ASP A 425 -45.83 -22.23 -15.35
CA ASP A 425 -45.31 -23.17 -14.36
C ASP A 425 -45.69 -24.64 -14.63
N LYS A 426 -46.43 -24.91 -15.71
CA LYS A 426 -46.76 -26.28 -16.16
C LYS A 426 -45.61 -26.92 -16.92
N GLU A 427 -44.80 -26.11 -17.61
CA GLU A 427 -43.59 -26.57 -18.28
C GLU A 427 -42.41 -26.64 -17.31
N LYS A 428 -41.47 -27.55 -17.58
CA LYS A 428 -40.16 -27.58 -16.92
C LYS A 428 -39.08 -27.74 -17.96
N HIS A 429 -38.06 -26.89 -17.89
CA HIS A 429 -36.93 -26.93 -18.80
C HIS A 429 -35.62 -27.04 -18.02
N SER A 430 -34.67 -27.77 -18.58
CA SER A 430 -33.29 -27.83 -18.13
C SER A 430 -32.38 -26.94 -18.98
N LEU A 431 -31.17 -26.73 -18.48
CA LEU A 431 -30.14 -26.00 -19.22
C LEU A 431 -29.82 -26.62 -20.58
N SER A 432 -29.66 -25.76 -21.58
CA SER A 432 -29.20 -26.14 -22.92
C SER A 432 -27.75 -26.63 -22.96
N VAL A 433 -26.91 -26.19 -22.02
CA VAL A 433 -25.47 -26.48 -21.96
C VAL A 433 -25.22 -27.97 -21.70
N SER A 434 -24.38 -28.63 -22.49
CA SER A 434 -23.95 -30.00 -22.21
C SER A 434 -22.97 -30.03 -21.02
N PHE A 435 -23.08 -31.03 -20.16
CA PHE A 435 -22.14 -31.28 -19.06
C PHE A 435 -21.08 -32.34 -19.40
N ASP A 436 -21.08 -32.84 -20.64
CA ASP A 436 -20.21 -33.93 -21.10
C ASP A 436 -18.75 -33.50 -21.26
N ASN A 437 -18.50 -32.20 -21.46
CA ASN A 437 -17.17 -31.64 -21.59
C ASN A 437 -16.94 -30.47 -20.62
N PRO A 438 -16.39 -30.71 -19.41
CA PRO A 438 -16.12 -29.65 -18.44
C PRO A 438 -15.08 -28.61 -18.89
N SER A 439 -14.32 -28.87 -19.96
CA SER A 439 -13.38 -27.90 -20.52
C SER A 439 -14.06 -26.83 -21.39
N GLN A 440 -15.32 -27.01 -21.76
CA GLN A 440 -16.07 -25.97 -22.46
C GLN A 440 -16.40 -24.84 -21.49
N PHE A 441 -16.14 -23.61 -21.92
CA PHE A 441 -16.35 -22.41 -21.12
C PHE A 441 -17.75 -22.35 -20.49
N SER A 442 -18.81 -22.50 -21.29
CA SER A 442 -20.20 -22.47 -20.80
C SER A 442 -20.51 -23.57 -19.79
N THR A 443 -19.88 -24.74 -19.93
CA THR A 443 -20.04 -25.88 -19.01
C THR A 443 -19.34 -25.62 -17.70
N ALA A 444 -18.10 -25.12 -17.73
CA ALA A 444 -17.36 -24.71 -16.54
C ALA A 444 -18.08 -23.58 -15.79
N VAL A 445 -18.62 -22.60 -16.52
CA VAL A 445 -19.49 -21.55 -15.95
C VAL A 445 -20.71 -22.17 -15.28
N ALA A 446 -21.46 -23.06 -15.95
CA ALA A 446 -22.60 -23.71 -15.32
C ALA A 446 -22.22 -24.47 -14.03
N TYR A 447 -21.05 -25.11 -13.98
CA TYR A 447 -20.53 -25.73 -12.77
C TYR A 447 -20.21 -24.74 -11.63
N MET A 448 -19.76 -23.52 -11.95
CA MET A 448 -19.48 -22.48 -10.94
C MET A 448 -20.73 -22.04 -10.17
N PHE A 449 -21.89 -22.05 -10.82
CA PHE A 449 -23.16 -21.58 -10.26
C PHE A 449 -24.02 -22.71 -9.68
N GLU A 450 -23.47 -23.92 -9.63
CA GLU A 450 -24.16 -25.09 -9.12
C GLU A 450 -24.32 -25.04 -7.58
N ASP A 451 -25.46 -25.48 -7.05
CA ASP A 451 -25.76 -25.34 -5.61
C ASP A 451 -24.78 -26.06 -4.69
N PHE A 452 -24.24 -27.20 -5.12
CA PHE A 452 -23.19 -27.86 -4.35
C PHE A 452 -21.79 -27.27 -4.56
N ALA A 453 -21.59 -26.41 -5.57
CA ALA A 453 -20.40 -25.57 -5.72
C ALA A 453 -20.45 -24.30 -4.86
N SER A 454 -21.64 -23.90 -4.37
CA SER A 454 -21.85 -22.78 -3.43
C SER A 454 -20.99 -22.86 -2.16
N GLY A 455 -20.46 -24.05 -1.83
CA GLY A 455 -19.58 -24.25 -0.69
C GLY A 455 -18.26 -23.48 -0.76
N LYS A 456 -17.83 -22.98 -1.94
CA LYS A 456 -16.56 -22.26 -2.08
C LYS A 456 -16.70 -21.01 -2.96
N PRO A 457 -16.57 -19.80 -2.39
CA PRO A 457 -16.54 -18.58 -3.18
C PRO A 457 -15.23 -18.47 -3.96
N HIS A 458 -15.27 -17.78 -5.10
CA HIS A 458 -14.08 -17.27 -5.76
C HIS A 458 -13.31 -16.35 -4.78
N PRO A 459 -11.97 -16.32 -4.80
CA PRO A 459 -11.21 -15.43 -3.92
C PRO A 459 -11.65 -13.95 -4.01
N VAL A 460 -11.95 -13.46 -5.22
CA VAL A 460 -12.51 -12.11 -5.44
C VAL A 460 -13.89 -11.95 -4.80
N GLU A 461 -14.77 -12.95 -4.86
CA GLU A 461 -16.09 -12.88 -4.21
C GLU A 461 -15.93 -12.72 -2.69
N LYS A 462 -14.96 -13.42 -2.09
CA LYS A 462 -14.61 -13.26 -0.66
C LYS A 462 -14.05 -11.87 -0.36
N GLU A 463 -13.22 -11.32 -1.23
CA GLU A 463 -12.61 -10.00 -1.07
C GLU A 463 -13.65 -8.86 -1.12
N PHE A 464 -14.62 -8.94 -2.02
CA PHE A 464 -15.70 -7.96 -2.17
C PHE A 464 -16.95 -8.27 -1.33
N ASN A 465 -16.90 -9.33 -0.51
CA ASN A 465 -18.03 -9.81 0.30
C ASN A 465 -19.31 -10.06 -0.54
N ILE A 466 -19.12 -10.63 -1.73
CA ILE A 466 -20.19 -10.98 -2.68
C ILE A 466 -20.50 -12.47 -2.51
N THR A 467 -21.78 -12.81 -2.43
CA THR A 467 -22.23 -14.20 -2.43
C THR A 467 -22.69 -14.58 -3.82
N ARG A 468 -22.07 -15.61 -4.42
CA ARG A 468 -22.49 -16.13 -5.72
C ARG A 468 -23.91 -16.70 -5.64
N PRO A 469 -24.84 -16.25 -6.51
CA PRO A 469 -26.14 -16.91 -6.66
C PRO A 469 -25.94 -18.35 -7.12
N THR A 470 -26.69 -19.31 -6.58
CA THR A 470 -26.58 -20.71 -6.99
C THR A 470 -27.91 -21.34 -7.38
N HIS A 471 -27.83 -22.40 -8.18
CA HIS A 471 -28.97 -23.18 -8.63
C HIS A 471 -28.60 -24.67 -8.76
N ASP A 472 -29.51 -25.57 -8.37
CA ASP A 472 -29.28 -27.03 -8.35
C ASP A 472 -29.44 -27.64 -9.75
N MET A 473 -28.60 -27.27 -10.72
CA MET A 473 -28.78 -27.60 -12.14
C MET A 473 -28.47 -29.07 -12.45
N ILE A 474 -27.78 -29.79 -11.55
CA ILE A 474 -27.33 -31.18 -11.76
C ILE A 474 -27.78 -32.08 -10.61
N ASN A 475 -28.45 -33.18 -10.94
CA ASN A 475 -28.79 -34.21 -9.97
C ASN A 475 -27.53 -34.93 -9.47
N ASN A 476 -27.25 -34.76 -8.17
CA ASN A 476 -26.12 -35.35 -7.45
C ASN A 476 -26.00 -36.88 -7.53
N SER A 477 -27.09 -37.60 -7.84
CA SER A 477 -27.10 -39.08 -7.84
C SER A 477 -26.62 -39.67 -9.16
N ASN A 478 -26.91 -39.03 -10.29
CA ASN A 478 -26.70 -39.60 -11.63
C ASN A 478 -26.10 -38.60 -12.63
N GLY A 479 -25.82 -37.35 -12.24
CA GLY A 479 -25.28 -36.31 -13.11
C GLY A 479 -26.26 -35.80 -14.17
N SER A 480 -27.53 -36.22 -14.11
CA SER A 480 -28.57 -35.75 -15.05
C SER A 480 -28.97 -34.32 -14.72
N LYS A 481 -29.39 -33.57 -15.74
CA LYS A 481 -29.83 -32.18 -15.56
C LYS A 481 -31.16 -32.12 -14.83
N ASN A 482 -31.24 -31.31 -13.80
CA ASN A 482 -32.51 -30.96 -13.19
C ASN A 482 -33.30 -30.03 -14.12
N SER A 483 -34.63 -30.12 -14.06
CA SER A 483 -35.54 -29.30 -14.86
C SER A 483 -36.41 -28.46 -13.94
N PHE A 484 -36.51 -27.17 -14.24
CA PHE A 484 -37.12 -26.17 -13.37
C PHE A 484 -38.26 -25.45 -14.06
N LYS A 485 -39.17 -24.90 -13.24
CA LYS A 485 -40.25 -24.03 -13.71
C LYS A 485 -39.72 -22.66 -14.11
N ARG A 486 -40.50 -21.93 -14.91
CA ARG A 486 -40.16 -20.57 -15.36
C ARG A 486 -39.87 -19.64 -14.19
N THR A 487 -40.73 -19.63 -13.16
CA THR A 487 -40.58 -18.81 -11.96
C THR A 487 -39.27 -19.04 -11.21
N GLN A 488 -38.74 -20.27 -11.23
CA GLN A 488 -37.47 -20.62 -10.60
C GLN A 488 -36.28 -20.05 -11.42
N TRP A 489 -36.35 -20.14 -12.75
CA TRP A 489 -35.36 -19.54 -13.64
C TRP A 489 -35.39 -18.01 -13.60
N GLU A 490 -36.57 -17.38 -13.52
CA GLU A 490 -36.72 -15.92 -13.40
C GLU A 490 -36.14 -15.41 -12.06
N ARG A 491 -36.38 -16.14 -10.96
CA ARG A 491 -35.77 -15.81 -9.66
C ARG A 491 -34.24 -15.88 -9.73
N PHE A 492 -33.71 -16.95 -10.32
CA PHE A 492 -32.26 -17.11 -10.45
C PHE A 492 -31.65 -16.04 -11.37
N SER A 493 -32.30 -15.72 -12.49
CA SER A 493 -31.92 -14.62 -13.37
C SER A 493 -31.88 -13.27 -12.63
N THR A 494 -32.85 -13.01 -11.76
CA THR A 494 -32.87 -11.76 -10.97
C THR A 494 -31.67 -11.71 -10.01
N GLN A 495 -31.39 -12.82 -9.31
CA GLN A 495 -30.25 -12.90 -8.41
C GLN A 495 -28.90 -12.74 -9.12
N LEU A 496 -28.76 -13.27 -10.34
CA LEU A 496 -27.58 -13.07 -11.19
C LEU A 496 -27.40 -11.58 -11.56
N SER A 497 -28.47 -10.90 -11.96
CA SER A 497 -28.46 -9.48 -12.28
C SER A 497 -28.06 -8.61 -11.07
N ASP A 498 -28.58 -8.94 -9.87
CA ASP A 498 -28.22 -8.25 -8.64
C ASP A 498 -26.73 -8.43 -8.32
N ALA A 499 -26.20 -9.66 -8.44
CA ALA A 499 -24.80 -9.95 -8.19
C ALA A 499 -23.84 -9.29 -9.19
N VAL A 500 -24.20 -9.21 -10.48
CA VAL A 500 -23.43 -8.47 -11.49
C VAL A 500 -23.32 -6.98 -11.12
N THR A 501 -24.38 -6.41 -10.55
CA THR A 501 -24.36 -5.00 -10.11
C THR A 501 -23.39 -4.77 -8.94
N LEU A 502 -23.18 -5.78 -8.09
CA LEU A 502 -22.22 -5.72 -6.98
C LEU A 502 -20.78 -5.92 -7.42
N LEU A 503 -20.54 -6.62 -8.54
CA LEU A 503 -19.23 -6.75 -9.18
C LEU A 503 -18.87 -5.43 -9.90
N ASN A 504 -18.49 -4.40 -9.14
CA ASN A 504 -18.15 -3.09 -9.69
C ASN A 504 -16.63 -2.92 -9.90
N PRO A 505 -16.10 -3.06 -11.13
CA PRO A 505 -14.67 -2.89 -11.41
C PRO A 505 -14.17 -1.43 -11.30
N GLN A 506 -15.08 -0.45 -11.19
CA GLN A 506 -14.69 0.96 -11.17
C GLN A 506 -13.89 1.33 -9.92
N LEU A 507 -14.15 0.69 -8.78
CA LEU A 507 -13.40 0.95 -7.54
C LEU A 507 -11.92 0.59 -7.70
N LEU A 508 -11.63 -0.64 -8.15
CA LEU A 508 -10.24 -1.07 -8.43
C LEU A 508 -9.59 -0.23 -9.53
N THR A 509 -10.35 0.18 -10.54
CA THR A 509 -9.84 1.04 -11.61
C THR A 509 -9.44 2.42 -11.08
N ASN A 510 -10.24 2.99 -10.18
CA ASN A 510 -9.94 4.27 -9.53
C ASN A 510 -8.70 4.16 -8.64
N ASP A 511 -8.59 3.08 -7.87
CA ASP A 511 -7.45 2.79 -7.01
C ASP A 511 -6.15 2.63 -7.82
N ILE A 512 -6.19 1.89 -8.93
CA ILE A 512 -5.05 1.75 -9.86
C ILE A 512 -4.67 3.11 -10.47
N ASN A 513 -5.65 3.93 -10.86
CA ASN A 513 -5.38 5.25 -11.40
C ASN A 513 -4.75 6.19 -10.36
N GLN A 514 -5.20 6.11 -9.11
CA GLN A 514 -4.59 6.85 -8.01
C GLN A 514 -3.14 6.40 -7.78
N ASP A 515 -2.91 5.09 -7.70
CA ASP A 515 -1.56 4.55 -7.49
C ASP A 515 -0.60 4.94 -8.61
N ASN A 516 -1.05 4.90 -9.87
CA ASN A 516 -0.26 5.32 -11.03
C ASN A 516 0.13 6.80 -10.93
N ARG A 517 -0.78 7.67 -10.46
CA ARG A 517 -0.46 9.09 -10.24
C ARG A 517 0.58 9.26 -9.13
N GLU A 518 0.46 8.49 -8.04
CA GLU A 518 1.41 8.52 -6.93
C GLU A 518 2.79 7.98 -7.33
N GLN A 519 2.84 6.91 -8.13
CA GLN A 519 4.07 6.38 -8.71
C GLN A 519 4.77 7.42 -9.59
N ASN A 520 4.05 8.02 -10.54
CA ASN A 520 4.58 9.05 -11.43
C ASN A 520 5.10 10.26 -10.64
N ARG A 521 4.36 10.69 -9.62
CA ARG A 521 4.79 11.78 -8.74
C ARG A 521 6.09 11.44 -8.00
N SER A 522 6.22 10.23 -7.49
CA SER A 522 7.42 9.77 -6.78
C SER A 522 8.64 9.72 -7.71
N TYR A 523 8.44 9.26 -8.95
CA TYR A 523 9.48 9.23 -9.98
C TYR A 523 9.91 10.65 -10.44
N GLU A 524 8.95 11.55 -10.63
CA GLU A 524 9.22 12.97 -10.94
C GLU A 524 9.98 13.66 -9.80
N GLN A 525 9.62 13.37 -8.55
CA GLN A 525 10.33 13.88 -7.37
C GLN A 525 11.77 13.34 -7.29
N ALA A 526 11.99 12.06 -7.56
CA ALA A 526 13.33 11.47 -7.63
C ALA A 526 14.19 12.17 -8.67
N THR A 527 13.68 12.27 -9.89
CA THR A 527 14.38 12.91 -11.01
C THR A 527 14.65 14.40 -10.74
N GLY A 528 13.65 15.10 -10.19
CA GLY A 528 13.75 16.51 -9.85
C GLY A 528 14.69 16.79 -8.67
N THR A 529 14.85 15.85 -7.75
CA THR A 529 15.82 15.95 -6.65
C THR A 529 17.24 15.79 -7.18
N VAL A 530 17.52 14.75 -7.99
CA VAL A 530 18.84 14.55 -8.61
C VAL A 530 19.28 15.77 -9.41
N ARG A 531 18.39 16.30 -10.27
CA ARG A 531 18.69 17.49 -11.09
C ARG A 531 19.02 18.71 -10.24
N ARG A 532 18.17 19.02 -9.25
CA ARG A 532 18.41 20.18 -8.37
C ARG A 532 19.67 20.04 -7.54
N SER A 533 20.00 18.82 -7.11
CA SER A 533 21.23 18.56 -6.38
C SER A 533 22.47 18.68 -7.25
N PHE A 534 22.40 18.24 -8.51
CA PHE A 534 23.46 18.48 -9.49
C PHE A 534 23.67 19.98 -9.75
N ASP A 535 22.59 20.74 -9.93
CA ASP A 535 22.65 22.20 -10.10
C ASP A 535 23.22 22.91 -8.86
N LEU A 536 22.82 22.49 -7.65
CA LEU A 536 23.38 23.01 -6.40
C LEU A 536 24.87 22.69 -6.27
N ASN A 537 25.29 21.47 -6.60
CA ASN A 537 26.71 21.09 -6.58
C ASN A 537 27.52 21.94 -7.57
N ILE A 538 26.98 22.22 -8.76
CA ILE A 538 27.61 23.13 -9.73
C ILE A 538 27.68 24.56 -9.18
N GLN A 539 26.61 25.07 -8.56
CA GLN A 539 26.61 26.41 -7.98
C GLN A 539 27.60 26.54 -6.83
N ILE A 540 27.68 25.53 -5.95
CA ILE A 540 28.66 25.47 -4.86
C ILE A 540 30.07 25.44 -5.44
N ALA A 541 30.34 24.58 -6.43
CA ALA A 541 31.65 24.51 -7.09
C ALA A 541 32.06 25.84 -7.75
N ARG A 542 31.11 26.58 -8.32
CA ARG A 542 31.33 27.92 -8.89
C ARG A 542 31.43 29.04 -7.85
N GLY A 543 30.89 28.85 -6.65
CA GLY A 543 30.98 29.82 -5.55
C GLY A 543 32.32 29.77 -4.80
N PHE A 544 33.11 28.71 -5.03
CA PHE A 544 34.45 28.53 -4.45
C PHE A 544 35.60 28.87 -5.41
N SER A 545 35.32 29.24 -6.66
CA SER A 545 36.28 29.85 -7.60
C SER A 545 36.20 31.37 -7.55
#